data_AF-A0A6I6J007-F1
#
_entry.id   AF-A0A6I6J007-F1
#
_cell.length_a   1.000
_cell.length_b   1.000
_cell.length_c   1.000
_cell.angle_alpha   90.00
_cell.angle_beta   90.00
_cell.angle_gamma   90.00
#
_symmetry.space_group_name_H-M   'P 1'
#
loop_
_entity.id
_entity.type
_entity.pdbx_description
1 polymer ?
#
loop_
_entity_poly.entity_id
_entity_poly.type
_entity_poly.pdbx_seq_one_letter_code
_entity_poly.pdbx_strand_id
1 'polypeptide(L)'
;MSIAAILIYTFGGTFGVADPFLRSALLFAPYFFFGVMLRHLPELPVISPVWALAGFTLAQAVYLLIKPPLPVTALLAIVCALAVMALCRWAAEHARLTALTALGAASMAIYLAHTFFSAPLRAVLQKLDITSLPLHVLLGTAIGILGPLALLWVARRTGTRRLLGI
;
A
#
# COMPACT_ATOMS: atom_id res chain seq x y z
N MET A 1 -22.25 -1.89 16.77
CA MET A 1 -22.27 -1.32 15.41
C MET A 1 -20.93 -0.63 15.18
N SER A 2 -20.06 -1.16 14.31
CA SER A 2 -18.68 -0.66 14.14
C SER A 2 -18.67 0.78 13.65
N ILE A 3 -17.67 1.57 14.06
CA ILE A 3 -17.48 2.97 13.65
C ILE A 3 -17.51 3.14 12.12
N ALA A 4 -17.03 2.14 11.37
CA ALA A 4 -17.15 2.08 9.91
C ALA A 4 -18.61 2.05 9.41
N ALA A 5 -19.50 1.35 10.11
CA ALA A 5 -20.93 1.33 9.79
C ALA A 5 -21.60 2.67 10.11
N ILE A 6 -21.18 3.35 11.18
CA ILE A 6 -21.65 4.71 11.49
C ILE A 6 -21.15 5.69 10.42
N LEU A 7 -19.89 5.62 10.00
CA LEU A 7 -19.36 6.45 8.92
C LEU A 7 -20.09 6.19 7.60
N ILE A 8 -20.32 4.93 7.22
CA ILE A 8 -21.05 4.58 5.99
C ILE A 8 -22.53 4.98 6.07
N TYR A 9 -23.19 4.88 7.23
CA TYR A 9 -24.60 5.23 7.38
C TYR A 9 -24.82 6.75 7.50
N THR A 10 -23.91 7.45 8.17
CA THR A 10 -23.99 8.91 8.36
C THR A 10 -23.53 9.67 7.11
N PHE A 11 -22.52 9.15 6.39
CA PHE A 11 -22.00 9.76 5.15
C PHE A 11 -22.60 9.17 3.87
N GLY A 12 -23.15 7.95 3.90
CA GLY A 12 -23.78 7.32 2.73
C GLY A 12 -25.17 7.89 2.39
N GLY A 13 -25.82 8.57 3.33
CA GLY A 13 -27.12 9.24 3.11
C GLY A 13 -27.02 10.67 2.59
N THR A 14 -25.90 11.36 2.82
CA THR A 14 -25.71 12.79 2.48
C THR A 14 -24.70 13.03 1.36
N PHE A 15 -23.71 12.15 1.18
CA PHE A 15 -22.86 12.16 -0.02
C PHE A 15 -23.48 11.28 -1.11
N GLY A 16 -24.58 11.78 -1.66
CA GLY A 16 -25.20 11.23 -2.84
C GLY A 16 -24.24 11.25 -4.04
N VAL A 17 -24.05 10.08 -4.64
CA VAL A 17 -24.00 9.80 -6.09
C VAL A 17 -22.95 10.50 -6.99
N ALA A 18 -22.15 11.48 -6.56
CA ALA A 18 -21.46 12.35 -7.53
C ALA A 18 -20.00 12.01 -7.87
N ASP A 19 -19.22 11.37 -6.99
CA ASP A 19 -17.80 11.11 -7.30
C ASP A 19 -17.31 9.70 -6.88
N PRO A 20 -17.02 8.81 -7.85
CA PRO A 20 -16.45 7.49 -7.62
C PRO A 20 -15.16 7.49 -6.78
N PHE A 21 -14.38 8.59 -6.83
CA PHE A 21 -13.12 8.70 -6.12
C PHE A 21 -13.32 8.95 -4.62
N LEU A 22 -14.25 9.82 -4.25
CA LEU A 22 -14.51 10.16 -2.85
C LEU A 22 -15.08 8.98 -2.07
N ARG A 23 -15.99 8.21 -2.69
CA ARG A 23 -16.54 6.98 -2.09
C ARG A 23 -15.43 5.98 -1.79
N SER A 24 -14.54 5.73 -2.74
CA SER A 24 -13.41 4.81 -2.57
C SER A 24 -12.47 5.28 -1.45
N ALA A 25 -12.15 6.58 -1.43
CA ALA A 25 -11.30 7.17 -0.39
C ALA A 25 -11.91 6.99 1.01
N LEU A 26 -13.20 7.28 1.18
CA LEU A 26 -13.90 7.12 2.47
C LEU A 26 -14.05 5.65 2.89
N LEU A 27 -14.26 4.74 1.95
CA LEU A 27 -14.34 3.30 2.24
C LEU A 27 -13.00 2.72 2.73
N PHE A 28 -11.87 3.19 2.19
CA PHE A 28 -10.54 2.69 2.56
C PHE A 28 -9.85 3.49 3.67
N ALA A 29 -10.32 4.72 3.94
CA ALA A 29 -9.77 5.59 4.97
C ALA A 29 -9.65 4.92 6.36
N PRO A 30 -10.65 4.16 6.87
CA PRO A 30 -10.51 3.48 8.15
C PRO A 30 -9.33 2.52 8.22
N TYR A 31 -9.01 1.80 7.14
CA TYR A 31 -7.86 0.89 7.09
C TYR A 31 -6.54 1.64 7.08
N PHE A 32 -6.48 2.76 6.36
CA PHE A 32 -5.32 3.65 6.37
C PHE A 32 -5.06 4.20 7.77
N PHE A 33 -6.09 4.75 8.42
CA PHE A 33 -5.97 5.26 9.78
C PHE A 33 -5.65 4.16 10.79
N PHE A 34 -6.20 2.95 10.63
CA PHE A 34 -5.82 1.81 11.46
C PHE A 34 -4.32 1.52 11.37
N GLY A 35 -3.74 1.53 10.16
CA GLY A 35 -2.30 1.40 9.97
C GLY A 35 -1.49 2.51 10.64
N VAL A 36 -1.95 3.77 10.55
CA VAL A 36 -1.33 4.92 11.24
C VAL A 36 -1.41 4.76 12.76
N MET A 37 -2.55 4.34 13.30
CA MET A 37 -2.72 4.11 14.73
C MET A 37 -1.83 2.98 15.25
N LEU A 38 -1.62 1.94 14.44
CA LEU A 38 -0.77 0.81 14.81
C LEU A 38 0.68 1.23 15.12
N ARG A 39 1.18 2.31 14.50
CA ARG A 39 2.48 2.90 14.80
C ARG A 39 2.60 3.38 16.26
N HIS A 40 1.49 3.83 16.84
CA HIS A 40 1.46 4.35 18.22
C HIS A 40 1.26 3.25 19.26
N LEU A 41 0.92 2.03 18.84
CA LEU A 41 0.81 0.89 19.72
C LEU A 41 2.20 0.29 20.01
N PRO A 42 2.36 -0.42 21.14
CA PRO A 42 3.57 -1.20 21.37
C PRO A 42 3.82 -2.13 20.19
N GLU A 43 5.10 -2.36 19.89
CA GLU A 43 5.49 -3.28 18.82
C GLU A 43 4.77 -4.62 19.01
N LEU A 44 4.34 -5.22 17.90
CA LEU A 44 3.69 -6.54 17.93
C LEU A 44 4.58 -7.55 18.67
N PRO A 45 4.09 -8.70 19.14
CA PRO A 45 4.96 -9.78 19.63
C PRO A 45 5.62 -10.53 18.46
N VAL A 46 6.86 -11.00 18.65
CA VAL A 46 7.51 -11.87 17.65
C VAL A 46 6.82 -13.22 17.73
N ILE A 47 6.00 -13.55 16.73
CA ILE A 47 5.39 -14.86 16.64
C ILE A 47 6.15 -15.72 15.64
N SER A 48 6.06 -17.04 15.79
CA SER A 48 6.64 -17.94 14.80
C SER A 48 5.96 -17.71 13.43
N PRO A 49 6.70 -17.81 12.32
CA PRO A 49 6.15 -17.58 10.98
C PRO A 49 5.04 -18.58 10.64
N VAL A 50 5.05 -19.76 11.27
CA VAL A 50 4.00 -20.78 11.13
C VAL A 50 2.64 -20.23 11.56
N TRP A 51 2.55 -19.56 12.72
CA TRP A 51 1.29 -19.00 13.20
C TRP A 51 0.81 -17.81 12.37
N ALA A 52 1.74 -16.97 11.91
CA ALA A 52 1.42 -15.86 11.01
C ALA A 52 0.84 -16.37 9.69
N LEU A 53 1.52 -17.34 9.06
CA LEU A 53 1.08 -17.96 7.81
C LEU A 53 -0.24 -18.71 7.98
N ALA A 54 -0.42 -19.45 9.07
CA ALA A 54 -1.67 -20.15 9.37
C ALA A 54 -2.85 -19.18 9.54
N GLY A 55 -2.64 -18.07 10.26
CA GLY A 55 -3.65 -17.02 10.41
C GLY A 55 -4.04 -16.38 9.07
N PHE A 56 -3.05 -16.07 8.23
CA PHE A 56 -3.27 -15.51 6.90
C PHE A 56 -4.03 -16.48 5.97
N THR A 57 -3.60 -17.74 5.91
CA THR A 57 -4.24 -18.74 5.05
C THR A 57 -5.65 -19.07 5.52
N LEU A 58 -5.87 -19.18 6.83
CA LEU A 58 -7.20 -19.38 7.39
C LEU A 58 -8.12 -18.20 7.09
N ALA A 59 -7.67 -16.97 7.29
CA ALA A 59 -8.47 -15.77 6.99
C ALA A 59 -8.86 -15.71 5.51
N GLN A 60 -7.94 -16.04 4.60
CA GLN A 60 -8.25 -16.11 3.17
C GLN A 60 -9.16 -17.28 2.80
N ALA A 61 -9.00 -18.46 3.41
CA ALA A 61 -9.90 -19.58 3.20
C ALA A 61 -11.33 -19.22 3.62
N VAL A 62 -11.50 -18.58 4.79
CA VAL A 62 -12.81 -18.10 5.27
C VAL A 62 -13.41 -17.09 4.29
N TYR A 63 -12.62 -16.13 3.80
CA TYR A 63 -13.08 -15.16 2.80
C TYR A 63 -13.57 -15.85 1.51
N LEU A 64 -12.80 -16.80 0.98
CA LEU A 64 -13.10 -17.48 -0.28
C LEU A 64 -14.29 -18.42 -0.19
N LEU A 65 -14.47 -19.11 0.95
CA LEU A 65 -15.54 -20.08 1.16
C LEU A 65 -16.90 -19.40 1.43
N ILE A 66 -16.90 -18.33 2.22
CA ILE A 66 -18.14 -17.75 2.75
C ILE A 66 -18.52 -16.45 2.03
N LYS A 67 -17.55 -15.74 1.43
CA LYS A 67 -17.73 -14.39 0.85
C LYS A 67 -18.56 -13.49 1.78
N PRO A 68 -18.07 -13.26 3.00
CA PRO A 68 -18.87 -12.69 4.06
C PRO A 68 -19.19 -11.21 3.80
N PRO A 69 -20.17 -10.62 4.51
CA PRO A 69 -20.54 -9.22 4.33
C PRO A 69 -19.40 -8.28 4.71
N LEU A 70 -19.50 -7.03 4.23
CA LEU A 70 -18.46 -5.99 4.32
C LEU A 70 -17.77 -5.88 5.71
N PRO A 71 -18.46 -5.90 6.87
CA PRO A 71 -17.80 -5.77 8.17
C PRO A 71 -16.87 -6.94 8.50
N VAL A 72 -17.24 -8.15 8.08
CA VAL A 72 -16.45 -9.36 8.32
C VAL A 72 -15.26 -9.40 7.36
N THR A 73 -15.46 -8.98 6.10
CA THR A 73 -14.35 -8.80 5.15
C THR A 73 -13.32 -7.82 5.68
N ALA A 74 -13.77 -6.70 6.28
CA ALA A 74 -12.89 -5.72 6.89
C ALA A 74 -12.03 -6.30 8.01
N LEU A 75 -12.66 -7.11 8.89
CA LEU A 75 -11.96 -7.78 9.98
C LEU A 75 -10.94 -8.80 9.45
N LEU A 76 -11.32 -9.61 8.47
CA LEU A 76 -10.40 -10.57 7.83
C LEU A 76 -9.21 -9.87 7.17
N ALA A 77 -9.44 -8.72 6.53
CA ALA A 77 -8.36 -7.91 5.94
C ALA A 77 -7.39 -7.38 7.01
N ILE A 78 -7.90 -6.94 8.17
CA ILE A 78 -7.07 -6.53 9.30
C ILE A 78 -6.24 -7.71 9.83
N VAL A 79 -6.85 -8.90 9.97
CA VAL A 79 -6.13 -10.12 10.39
C VAL A 79 -5.01 -10.46 9.40
N CYS A 80 -5.28 -10.43 8.10
CA CYS A 80 -4.28 -10.64 7.06
C CYS A 80 -3.15 -9.61 7.14
N ALA A 81 -3.46 -8.33 7.33
CA ALA A 81 -2.45 -7.28 7.48
C ALA A 81 -1.56 -7.52 8.71
N LEU A 82 -2.17 -7.85 9.86
CA LEU A 82 -1.43 -8.17 11.10
C LEU A 82 -0.52 -9.40 10.93
N ALA A 83 -1.01 -10.44 10.26
CA ALA A 83 -0.23 -11.64 9.96
C ALA A 83 0.99 -11.33 9.08
N VAL A 84 0.83 -10.52 8.04
CA VAL A 84 1.95 -10.09 7.18
C VAL A 84 2.94 -9.24 7.97
N MET A 85 2.48 -8.29 8.78
CA MET A 85 3.38 -7.46 9.61
C MET A 85 4.16 -8.30 10.62
N ALA A 86 3.52 -9.30 11.24
CA ALA A 86 4.19 -10.22 12.14
C ALA A 86 5.28 -11.05 11.43
N LEU A 87 5.00 -11.53 10.22
CA LEU A 87 5.98 -12.24 9.39
C LEU A 87 7.14 -11.32 9.01
N CYS A 88 6.86 -10.09 8.60
CA CYS A 88 7.89 -9.09 8.30
C CYS A 88 8.77 -8.81 9.51
N ARG A 89 8.20 -8.75 10.73
CA ARG A 89 9.01 -8.52 11.93
C ARG A 89 9.90 -9.70 12.28
N TRP A 90 9.35 -10.92 12.22
CA TRP A 90 10.15 -12.13 12.41
C TRP A 90 11.33 -12.19 11.44
N ALA A 91 11.08 -11.87 10.16
CA ALA A 91 12.11 -11.82 9.12
C ALA A 91 13.15 -10.70 9.37
N ALA A 92 12.72 -9.54 9.87
CA ALA A 92 13.62 -8.45 10.20
C ALA A 92 14.61 -8.83 11.31
N GLU A 93 14.16 -9.57 12.33
CA GLU A 93 15.00 -10.01 13.44
C GLU A 93 15.94 -11.17 13.06
N HIS A 94 15.48 -12.13 12.25
CA HIS A 94 16.22 -13.39 12.01
C HIS A 94 16.98 -13.44 10.69
N ALA A 95 16.48 -12.79 9.63
CA ALA A 95 17.02 -12.98 8.27
C ALA A 95 18.05 -11.91 7.84
N ARG A 96 18.36 -10.92 8.70
CA ARG A 96 19.34 -9.82 8.45
C ARG A 96 19.25 -9.23 7.04
N LEU A 97 18.02 -8.98 6.57
CA LEU A 97 17.72 -8.55 5.19
C LEU A 97 17.97 -7.04 4.98
N THR A 98 19.21 -6.59 5.18
CA THR A 98 19.60 -5.16 5.09
C THR A 98 19.20 -4.49 3.78
N ALA A 99 19.33 -5.19 2.65
CA ALA A 99 18.88 -4.67 1.35
C ALA A 99 17.35 -4.46 1.30
N LEU A 100 16.59 -5.39 1.88
CA LEU A 100 15.13 -5.34 1.91
C LEU A 100 14.62 -4.25 2.86
N THR A 101 15.29 -4.07 4.01
CA THR A 101 15.01 -2.96 4.93
C THR A 101 15.27 -1.61 4.27
N ALA A 102 16.38 -1.47 3.53
CA ALA A 102 16.70 -0.24 2.80
C ALA A 102 15.70 0.03 1.66
N LEU A 103 15.17 -1.01 1.02
CA LEU A 103 14.11 -0.89 0.01
C LEU A 103 12.77 -0.52 0.64
N GLY A 104 12.41 -1.15 1.77
CA GLY A 104 11.21 -0.85 2.55
C GLY A 104 11.17 0.59 3.04
N ALA A 105 12.29 1.10 3.57
CA ALA A 105 12.40 2.51 3.96
C ALA A 105 12.20 3.47 2.77
N ALA A 106 12.69 3.09 1.59
CA ALA A 106 12.52 3.89 0.37
C ALA A 106 11.16 3.69 -0.31
N SER A 107 10.35 2.70 0.11
CA SER A 107 9.13 2.30 -0.60
C SER A 107 8.10 3.42 -0.71
N MET A 108 7.94 4.24 0.34
CA MET A 108 7.02 5.37 0.31
C MET A 108 7.44 6.43 -0.70
N ALA A 109 8.74 6.76 -0.74
CA ALA A 109 9.29 7.70 -1.72
C ALA A 109 9.16 7.16 -3.15
N ILE A 110 9.39 5.85 -3.35
CA ILE A 110 9.20 5.19 -4.66
C ILE A 110 7.73 5.22 -5.07
N TYR A 111 6.81 4.92 -4.15
CA TYR A 111 5.37 4.97 -4.39
C TYR A 111 4.90 6.38 -4.76
N LEU A 112 5.49 7.45 -4.23
CA LEU A 112 5.11 8.78 -4.66
C LEU A 112 5.77 9.16 -6.00
N ALA A 113 7.05 8.84 -6.15
CA ALA A 113 7.84 9.23 -7.31
C ALA A 113 7.41 8.51 -8.61
N HIS A 114 6.96 7.25 -8.56
CA HIS A 114 6.60 6.52 -9.79
C HIS A 114 5.47 7.23 -10.56
N THR A 115 4.48 7.79 -9.85
CA THR A 115 3.40 8.58 -10.47
C THR A 115 3.95 9.86 -11.10
N PHE A 116 4.87 10.55 -10.41
CA PHE A 116 5.51 11.76 -10.91
C PHE A 116 6.32 11.52 -12.19
N PHE A 117 6.94 10.35 -12.35
CA PHE A 117 7.69 9.99 -13.55
C PHE A 117 6.80 9.43 -14.68
N SER A 118 5.83 8.57 -14.34
CA SER A 118 4.98 7.90 -15.34
C SER A 118 3.93 8.82 -15.96
N ALA A 119 3.36 9.76 -15.20
CA ALA A 119 2.35 10.69 -15.69
C ALA A 119 2.86 11.62 -16.82
N PRO A 120 3.99 12.34 -16.67
CA PRO A 120 4.49 13.20 -17.73
C PRO A 120 4.97 12.40 -18.94
N LEU A 121 5.56 11.20 -18.77
CA LEU A 121 5.92 10.35 -19.90
C LEU A 121 4.68 10.05 -20.75
N ARG A 122 3.56 9.64 -20.14
CA ARG A 122 2.31 9.41 -20.86
C ARG A 122 1.84 10.67 -21.60
N ALA A 123 1.89 11.83 -20.94
CA ALA A 123 1.50 13.10 -21.56
C ALA A 123 2.38 13.44 -22.78
N VAL A 124 3.69 13.15 -22.72
CA VAL A 124 4.63 13.33 -23.83
C VAL A 124 4.32 12.35 -24.96
N LEU A 125 4.13 11.06 -24.67
CA LEU A 125 3.78 10.06 -25.68
C LEU A 125 2.46 10.39 -26.40
N GLN A 126 1.46 10.88 -25.66
CA GLN A 126 0.19 11.35 -26.23
C GLN A 126 0.38 12.59 -27.11
N LYS A 127 1.23 13.54 -26.73
CA LYS A 127 1.54 14.72 -27.56
C LYS A 127 2.30 14.37 -28.84
N LEU A 128 3.06 13.29 -28.84
CA LEU A 128 3.76 12.78 -30.03
C LEU A 128 2.88 11.88 -30.91
N ASP A 129 1.58 11.78 -30.58
CA ASP A 129 0.60 10.93 -31.26
C ASP A 129 1.01 9.43 -31.33
N ILE A 130 1.86 9.01 -30.39
CA ILE A 130 2.27 7.62 -30.23
C ILE A 130 1.13 6.93 -29.49
N THR A 131 0.30 6.16 -30.18
CA THR A 131 -0.88 5.48 -29.59
C THR A 131 -0.65 3.99 -29.31
N SER A 132 0.55 3.47 -29.58
CA SER A 132 0.86 2.05 -29.42
C SER A 132 0.87 1.64 -27.95
N LEU A 133 -0.11 0.82 -27.57
CA LEU A 133 -0.25 0.27 -26.23
C LEU A 133 1.04 -0.38 -25.68
N PRO A 134 1.78 -1.20 -26.45
CA PRO A 134 3.01 -1.80 -25.95
C PRO A 134 4.07 -0.77 -25.57
N LEU A 135 4.19 0.34 -26.32
CA LEU A 135 5.16 1.39 -25.99
C LEU A 135 4.77 2.15 -24.73
N HIS A 136 3.48 2.50 -24.57
CA HIS A 136 2.99 3.14 -23.36
C HIS A 136 3.25 2.30 -22.11
N VAL A 137 2.99 0.99 -22.20
CA VAL A 137 3.18 0.07 -21.07
C VAL A 137 4.67 -0.13 -20.79
N LEU A 138 5.49 -0.42 -21.80
CA LEU A 138 6.92 -0.68 -21.61
C LEU A 138 7.66 0.56 -21.11
N LEU A 139 7.50 1.70 -21.78
CA LEU A 139 8.17 2.94 -21.38
C LEU A 139 7.63 3.44 -20.04
N GLY A 140 6.30 3.40 -19.85
CA GLY A 140 5.64 3.79 -18.60
C GLY A 140 6.15 2.99 -17.40
N THR A 141 6.27 1.67 -17.57
CA THR A 141 6.79 0.78 -16.52
C THR A 141 8.28 1.00 -16.31
N ALA A 142 9.07 1.11 -17.38
CA ALA A 142 10.51 1.33 -17.29
C ALA A 142 10.82 2.64 -16.55
N ILE A 143 10.22 3.76 -16.95
CA ILE A 143 10.43 5.05 -16.30
C ILE A 143 9.82 5.09 -14.89
N GLY A 144 8.66 4.48 -14.68
CA GLY A 144 8.02 4.37 -13.38
C GLY A 144 8.85 3.61 -12.35
N ILE A 145 9.73 2.69 -12.78
CA ILE A 145 10.64 1.95 -11.89
C ILE A 145 12.02 2.61 -11.83
N LEU A 146 12.62 2.90 -12.98
CA LEU A 146 13.98 3.43 -13.07
C LEU A 146 14.08 4.87 -12.55
N GLY A 147 13.06 5.70 -12.78
CA GLY A 147 13.03 7.09 -12.31
C GLY A 147 13.15 7.19 -10.80
N PRO A 148 12.27 6.55 -10.01
CA PRO A 148 12.38 6.53 -8.55
C PRO A 148 13.68 5.93 -8.02
N LEU A 149 14.20 4.86 -8.65
CA LEU A 149 15.47 4.26 -8.25
C LEU A 149 16.66 5.19 -8.49
N ALA A 150 16.70 5.87 -9.63
CA ALA A 150 17.72 6.88 -9.94
C ALA A 150 17.63 8.05 -8.95
N LEU A 151 16.42 8.54 -8.65
CA LEU A 151 16.20 9.61 -7.68
C LEU A 151 16.69 9.22 -6.28
N LEU A 152 16.38 7.99 -5.84
CA LEU A 152 16.86 7.45 -4.57
C LEU A 152 18.38 7.35 -4.53
N TRP A 153 19.01 6.92 -5.63
CA TRP A 153 20.47 6.84 -5.74
C TRP A 153 21.13 8.21 -5.64
N VAL A 154 20.59 9.22 -6.33
CA VAL A 154 21.06 10.61 -6.25
C VAL A 154 20.89 11.16 -4.83
N ALA A 155 19.72 11.00 -4.22
CA ALA A 155 19.46 11.50 -2.87
C ALA A 155 20.35 10.84 -1.81
N ARG A 156 20.74 9.57 -2.00
CA ARG A 156 21.72 8.89 -1.16
C ARG A 156 23.13 9.48 -1.31
N ARG A 157 23.50 9.98 -2.50
CA ARG A 157 24.80 10.59 -2.80
C ARG A 157 24.90 12.05 -2.34
N THR A 158 23.82 12.83 -2.46
CA THR A 158 23.81 14.28 -2.17
C THR A 158 23.45 14.63 -0.73
N GLY A 159 23.20 13.64 0.13
CA GLY A 159 22.82 13.85 1.53
C GLY A 159 21.40 14.43 1.73
N THR A 160 20.63 14.57 0.65
CA THR A 160 19.31 15.21 0.64
C THR A 160 18.18 14.24 1.03
N ARG A 161 18.43 13.38 2.01
CA ARG A 161 17.46 12.36 2.48
C ARG A 161 16.18 13.01 3.02
N ARG A 162 16.34 14.14 3.71
CA ARG A 162 15.25 14.93 4.33
C ARG A 162 14.16 15.40 3.36
N LEU A 163 14.47 15.62 2.08
CA LEU A 163 13.46 16.04 1.08
C LEU A 163 12.58 14.89 0.59
N LEU A 164 13.02 13.62 0.78
CA LEU A 164 12.28 12.43 0.35
C LEU A 164 11.44 11.80 1.48
N GLY A 165 11.38 12.43 2.66
CA GLY A 165 10.64 11.90 3.82
C GLY A 165 11.28 10.67 4.47
N ILE A 166 12.57 10.46 4.24
CA ILE A 166 13.42 9.38 4.79
C ILE A 166 14.61 9.94 5.59
#